data_AF-A0A1W9M8I3-F1
#
_entry.id   AF-A0A1W9M8I3-F1
#
_cell.length_a   1.000
_cell.length_b   1.000
_cell.length_c   1.000
_cell.angle_alpha   90.00
_cell.angle_beta   90.00
_cell.angle_gamma   90.00
#
_symmetry.space_group_name_H-M   'P 1'
#
loop_
_entity.id
_entity.type
_entity.pdbx_description
1 polymer ?
#
loop_
_entity_poly.entity_id
_entity_poly.type
_entity_poly.pdbx_seq_one_letter_code
_entity_poly.pdbx_strand_id
1 'polypeptide(L)'
;MGERNTRDLEGIEGEAREQENQGEELKKEIDLHKEQVSKLEETLNELRAQAGELKSNDLAAAIGNAELARRGAQDRITQALEKRDQLLQQNEEMTQRVDKAYEKRKQTQGKVNFLQFGATGEVAKSMQGIMDALNQDMNKLASVSSELAHARKRLETLAD
;
A
#
# COMPACT_ATOMS: atom_id res chain seq x y z
N MET A 1 -16.18 10.87 -24.67
CA MET A 1 -14.92 10.18 -24.27
C MET A 1 -14.49 10.47 -22.82
N GLY A 2 -15.31 11.10 -21.95
CA GLY A 2 -14.93 11.44 -20.57
C GLY A 2 -15.16 10.34 -19.51
N GLU A 3 -16.03 9.35 -19.80
CA GLU A 3 -16.44 8.34 -18.81
C GLU A 3 -15.41 7.22 -18.57
N ARG A 4 -14.49 6.97 -19.51
CA ARG A 4 -13.46 5.94 -19.32
C ARG A 4 -12.38 6.39 -18.32
N ASN A 5 -11.91 7.64 -18.42
CA ASN A 5 -10.85 8.15 -17.53
C ASN A 5 -11.31 8.36 -16.07
N THR A 6 -12.57 8.72 -15.85
CA THR A 6 -13.09 8.92 -14.49
C THR A 6 -13.28 7.59 -13.76
N ARG A 7 -13.77 6.57 -14.47
CA ARG A 7 -13.92 5.20 -13.94
C ARG A 7 -12.55 4.55 -13.63
N ASP A 8 -11.52 4.85 -14.41
CA ASP A 8 -10.15 4.40 -14.14
C ASP A 8 -9.54 5.07 -12.90
N LEU A 9 -9.88 6.33 -12.61
CA LEU A 9 -9.39 7.03 -11.42
C LEU A 9 -10.10 6.60 -10.14
N GLU A 10 -11.42 6.40 -10.21
CA GLU A 10 -12.19 5.83 -9.09
C GLU A 10 -11.73 4.41 -8.75
N GLY A 11 -11.30 3.63 -9.76
CA GLY A 11 -10.67 2.33 -9.55
C GLY A 11 -9.34 2.44 -8.80
N ILE A 12 -8.44 3.33 -9.23
CA ILE A 12 -7.13 3.54 -8.57
C ILE A 12 -7.32 4.08 -7.14
N GLU A 13 -8.28 4.98 -6.92
CA GLU A 13 -8.64 5.48 -5.59
C GLU A 13 -9.10 4.33 -4.66
N GLY A 14 -10.00 3.48 -5.17
CA GLY A 14 -10.44 2.29 -4.45
C GLY A 14 -9.31 1.33 -4.12
N GLU A 15 -8.43 1.05 -5.09
CA GLU A 15 -7.24 0.20 -4.90
C GLU A 15 -6.28 0.81 -3.87
N ALA A 16 -6.05 2.13 -3.88
CA ALA A 16 -5.20 2.80 -2.89
C ALA A 16 -5.75 2.63 -1.46
N ARG A 17 -7.06 2.81 -1.26
CA ARG A 17 -7.71 2.59 0.04
C ARG A 17 -7.67 1.13 0.48
N GLU A 18 -7.83 0.20 -0.46
CA GLU A 18 -7.69 -1.21 -0.17
C GLU A 18 -6.26 -1.55 0.29
N GLN A 19 -5.25 -1.01 -0.39
CA GLN A 19 -3.84 -1.16 0.02
C GLN A 19 -3.58 -0.59 1.42
N GLU A 20 -4.19 0.55 1.77
CA GLU A 20 -4.10 1.10 3.12
C GLU A 20 -4.67 0.13 4.17
N ASN A 21 -5.87 -0.39 3.94
CA ASN A 21 -6.51 -1.37 4.81
C ASN A 21 -5.68 -2.66 4.93
N GLN A 22 -5.18 -3.18 3.81
CA GLN A 22 -4.29 -4.35 3.80
C GLN A 22 -2.99 -4.08 4.56
N GLY A 23 -2.44 -2.87 4.48
CA GLY A 23 -1.30 -2.44 5.28
C GLY A 23 -1.60 -2.47 6.79
N GLU A 24 -2.80 -2.10 7.22
CA GLU A 24 -3.21 -2.20 8.63
C GLU A 24 -3.36 -3.64 9.10
N GLU A 25 -3.92 -4.51 8.26
CA GLU A 25 -4.07 -5.94 8.57
C GLU A 25 -2.71 -6.62 8.67
N LEU A 26 -1.82 -6.36 7.71
CA LEU A 26 -0.42 -6.84 7.75
C LEU A 26 0.30 -6.37 9.01
N LYS A 27 0.07 -5.13 9.44
CA LYS A 27 0.65 -4.63 10.70
C LYS A 27 0.23 -5.49 11.88
N LYS A 28 -1.06 -5.74 12.03
CA LYS A 28 -1.61 -6.55 13.13
C LYS A 28 -1.07 -7.98 13.10
N GLU A 29 -0.95 -8.57 11.91
CA GLU A 29 -0.40 -9.91 11.72
C GLU A 29 1.08 -9.99 12.10
N ILE A 30 1.88 -9.02 11.64
CA ILE A 30 3.31 -8.92 11.98
C ILE A 30 3.49 -8.74 13.48
N ASP A 31 2.75 -7.81 14.10
CA ASP A 31 2.84 -7.55 15.55
C ASP A 31 2.48 -8.79 16.36
N LEU A 32 1.42 -9.52 15.97
CA LEU A 32 1.01 -10.77 16.61
C LEU A 32 2.12 -11.83 16.51
N HIS A 33 2.71 -12.01 15.34
CA HIS A 33 3.77 -13.00 15.16
C HIS A 33 5.09 -12.60 15.84
N LYS A 34 5.43 -11.30 15.89
CA LYS A 34 6.55 -10.78 16.68
C LYS A 34 6.37 -11.13 18.17
N GLU A 35 5.17 -10.92 18.71
CA GLU A 35 4.83 -11.29 20.09
C GLU A 35 4.94 -12.80 20.33
N GLN A 36 4.43 -13.61 19.38
CA GLN A 36 4.56 -15.08 19.45
C GLN A 36 6.03 -15.52 19.45
N VAL A 37 6.87 -14.92 18.60
CA VAL A 37 8.32 -15.21 18.58
C VAL A 37 8.95 -14.88 19.93
N SER A 38 8.66 -13.70 20.49
CA SER A 38 9.18 -13.29 21.80
C SER A 38 8.82 -14.28 22.91
N LYS A 39 7.55 -14.69 23.00
CA LYS A 39 7.07 -15.67 23.99
C LYS A 39 7.73 -17.04 23.81
N LEU A 40 7.93 -17.48 22.57
CA LEU A 40 8.61 -18.73 22.27
C LEU A 40 10.10 -18.68 22.60
N GLU A 41 10.74 -17.53 22.44
CA GLU A 41 12.14 -17.32 22.85
C GLU A 41 12.31 -17.37 24.36
N GLU A 42 11.42 -16.73 25.13
CA GLU A 42 11.37 -16.86 26.59
C GLU A 42 11.19 -18.32 27.01
N THR A 43 10.20 -19.00 26.43
CA THR A 43 9.93 -20.43 26.70
C THR A 43 11.15 -21.31 26.38
N LEU A 44 11.81 -21.06 25.24
CA LEU A 44 13.00 -21.82 24.85
C LEU A 44 14.17 -21.60 25.81
N ASN A 45 14.33 -20.38 26.33
CA ASN A 45 15.38 -20.08 27.31
C ASN A 45 15.13 -20.84 28.62
N GLU A 46 13.90 -20.87 29.10
CA GLU A 46 13.51 -21.65 30.29
C GLU A 46 13.73 -23.16 30.09
N LEU A 47 13.27 -23.71 28.96
CA LEU A 47 13.42 -25.13 28.66
C LEU A 47 14.90 -25.52 28.52
N ARG A 48 15.73 -24.68 27.89
CA ARG A 48 17.18 -24.94 27.76
C ARG A 48 17.90 -24.88 29.10
N ALA A 49 17.50 -23.95 29.99
CA ALA A 49 18.04 -23.90 31.35
C ALA A 49 17.72 -25.20 32.12
N GLN A 50 16.46 -25.66 32.07
CA GLN A 50 16.04 -26.91 32.70
C GLN A 50 16.73 -28.13 32.09
N ALA A 51 16.93 -28.17 30.77
CA ALA A 51 17.62 -29.28 30.10
C ALA A 51 19.11 -29.37 30.49
N GLY A 52 19.74 -28.25 30.85
CA GLY A 52 21.09 -28.22 31.41
C GLY A 52 21.19 -28.90 32.78
N GLU A 53 20.11 -28.87 33.56
CA GLU A 53 20.01 -29.49 34.88
C GLU A 53 19.45 -30.92 34.81
N LEU A 54 18.54 -31.19 33.87
CA LEU A 54 17.76 -32.42 33.74
C LEU A 54 17.86 -32.97 32.32
N LYS A 55 18.61 -34.07 32.13
CA LYS A 55 18.74 -34.76 30.83
C LYS A 55 17.49 -35.61 30.53
N SER A 56 16.36 -34.97 30.26
CA SER A 56 15.10 -35.63 29.90
C SER A 56 14.83 -35.59 28.39
N ASN A 57 14.38 -36.72 27.83
CA ASN A 57 13.94 -36.81 26.43
C ASN A 57 12.71 -35.94 26.16
N ASP A 58 11.82 -35.78 27.14
CA ASP A 58 10.61 -34.95 27.01
C ASP A 58 10.97 -33.46 26.90
N LEU A 59 12.02 -33.03 27.61
CA LEU A 59 12.58 -31.68 27.50
C LEU A 59 13.16 -31.43 26.10
N ALA A 60 13.91 -32.39 25.55
CA ALA A 60 14.45 -32.28 24.20
C ALA A 60 13.34 -32.18 23.14
N ALA A 61 12.28 -32.97 23.28
CA ALA A 61 11.10 -32.89 22.40
C ALA A 61 10.37 -31.54 22.53
N ALA A 62 10.20 -31.03 23.76
CA ALA A 62 9.58 -29.73 24.00
C ALA A 62 10.38 -28.59 23.35
N ILE A 63 11.71 -28.60 23.50
CA ILE A 63 12.61 -27.63 22.83
C ILE A 63 12.43 -27.71 21.32
N GLY A 64 12.47 -28.91 20.73
CA GLY A 64 12.30 -29.08 19.28
C GLY A 64 10.98 -28.54 18.76
N ASN A 65 9.88 -28.78 19.49
CA ASN A 65 8.56 -28.25 19.14
C ASN A 65 8.50 -26.72 19.24
N ALA A 66 9.07 -26.13 20.30
CA ALA A 66 9.12 -24.69 20.47
C ALA A 66 10.01 -24.00 19.42
N GLU A 67 11.13 -24.62 19.03
CA GLU A 67 11.97 -24.12 17.93
C GLU A 67 11.24 -24.17 16.59
N LEU A 68 10.51 -25.25 16.31
CA LEU A 68 9.69 -25.38 15.11
C LEU A 68 8.60 -24.30 15.06
N ALA A 69 7.88 -24.10 16.18
CA ALA A 69 6.87 -23.06 16.29
C ALA A 69 7.47 -21.66 16.08
N ARG A 70 8.66 -21.39 16.65
CA ARG A 70 9.33 -20.10 16.50
C ARG A 70 9.70 -19.84 15.04
N ARG A 71 10.26 -20.84 14.35
CA ARG A 71 10.56 -20.75 12.91
C ARG A 71 9.29 -20.51 12.10
N GLY A 72 8.22 -21.24 12.38
CA GLY A 72 6.93 -21.03 11.69
C GLY A 72 6.37 -19.61 11.88
N ALA A 73 6.52 -19.00 13.06
CA ALA A 73 6.14 -17.61 13.27
C ALA A 73 7.06 -16.63 12.53
N GLN A 74 8.37 -16.89 12.48
CA GLN A 74 9.33 -16.10 11.70
C GLN A 74 9.06 -16.19 10.18
N ASP A 75 8.68 -17.36 9.68
CA ASP A 75 8.31 -17.57 8.28
C ASP A 75 7.06 -16.77 7.92
N ARG A 76 6.05 -16.72 8.81
CA ARG A 76 4.84 -15.90 8.59
C ARG A 76 5.14 -14.40 8.56
N ILE A 77 6.02 -13.91 9.45
CA ILE A 77 6.51 -12.53 9.39
C ILE A 77 7.16 -12.27 8.02
N THR A 78 8.00 -13.17 7.56
CA THR A 78 8.67 -13.05 6.25
C THR A 78 7.66 -12.97 5.10
N GLN A 79 6.65 -13.85 5.10
CA GLN A 79 5.58 -13.83 4.08
C GLN A 79 4.76 -12.53 4.11
N ALA A 80 4.46 -12.01 5.31
CA ALA A 80 3.77 -10.74 5.45
C ALA A 80 4.60 -9.57 4.88
N LEU A 81 5.92 -9.60 5.06
CA LEU A 81 6.84 -8.60 4.49
C LEU A 81 6.98 -8.74 2.97
N GLU A 82 7.00 -9.96 2.43
CA GLU A 82 6.96 -10.19 0.97
C GLU A 82 5.66 -9.64 0.35
N LYS A 83 4.51 -9.85 1.01
CA LYS A 83 3.23 -9.28 0.57
C LYS A 83 3.25 -7.74 0.62
N ARG A 84 3.83 -7.14 1.67
CA ARG A 84 4.06 -5.68 1.73
C ARG A 84 4.87 -5.21 0.52
N ASP A 85 5.95 -5.90 0.16
CA ASP A 85 6.81 -5.48 -0.95
C ASP A 85 6.08 -5.53 -2.30
N GLN A 86 5.22 -6.53 -2.50
CA GLN A 86 4.33 -6.60 -3.67
C GLN A 86 3.36 -5.41 -3.71
N LEU A 87 2.75 -5.05 -2.57
CA LEU A 87 1.84 -3.91 -2.49
C LEU A 87 2.56 -2.57 -2.72
N LEU A 88 3.80 -2.42 -2.23
CA LEU A 88 4.63 -1.24 -2.50
C LEU A 88 4.94 -1.11 -3.99
N GLN A 89 5.29 -2.21 -4.66
CA GLN A 89 5.53 -2.21 -6.10
C GLN A 89 4.26 -1.82 -6.88
N GLN A 90 3.11 -2.40 -6.56
CA GLN A 90 1.83 -2.04 -7.18
C GLN A 90 1.46 -0.57 -6.95
N ASN A 91 1.69 -0.06 -5.73
CA ASN A 91 1.48 1.33 -5.39
C ASN A 91 2.34 2.28 -6.24
N GLU A 92 3.61 1.92 -6.47
CA GLU A 92 4.51 2.67 -7.34
C GLU A 92 4.01 2.69 -8.79
N GLU A 93 3.57 1.55 -9.33
CA GLU A 93 3.01 1.47 -10.67
C GLU A 93 1.76 2.34 -10.84
N MET A 94 0.86 2.33 -9.85
CA MET A 94 -0.32 3.21 -9.82
C MET A 94 0.06 4.68 -9.74
N THR A 95 1.04 5.04 -8.91
CA THR A 95 1.55 6.41 -8.79
C THR A 95 2.08 6.91 -10.14
N GLN A 96 2.89 6.09 -10.83
CA GLN A 96 3.39 6.44 -12.15
C GLN A 96 2.27 6.62 -13.19
N ARG A 97 1.18 5.84 -13.10
CA ARG A 97 0.00 6.01 -13.97
C ARG A 97 -0.71 7.33 -13.70
N VAL A 98 -0.89 7.69 -12.43
CA VAL A 98 -1.51 8.96 -12.01
C VAL A 98 -0.66 10.15 -12.46
N ASP A 99 0.66 10.09 -12.28
CA ASP A 99 1.58 11.17 -12.70
C ASP A 99 1.54 11.38 -14.22
N LYS A 100 1.55 10.29 -15.00
CA LYS A 100 1.41 10.36 -16.47
C LYS A 100 0.07 10.95 -16.88
N ALA A 101 -1.01 10.63 -16.17
CA ALA A 101 -2.33 11.20 -16.43
C ALA A 101 -2.37 12.70 -16.11
N TYR A 102 -1.78 13.10 -14.97
CA TYR A 102 -1.67 14.49 -14.55
C TYR A 102 -0.93 15.35 -15.57
N GLU A 103 0.25 14.91 -16.03
CA GLU A 103 1.01 15.66 -17.03
C GLU A 103 0.27 15.78 -18.37
N LYS A 104 -0.41 14.72 -18.82
CA LYS A 104 -1.26 14.79 -20.01
C LYS A 104 -2.42 15.78 -19.86
N ARG A 105 -3.05 15.85 -18.68
CA ARG A 105 -4.12 16.81 -18.40
C ARG A 105 -3.61 18.24 -18.35
N LYS A 106 -2.47 18.48 -17.70
CA LYS A 106 -1.79 19.77 -17.68
C LYS A 106 -1.43 20.27 -19.08
N GLN A 107 -0.89 19.40 -19.95
CA GLN A 107 -0.65 19.74 -21.35
C GLN A 107 -1.94 20.07 -22.12
N THR A 108 -3.01 19.31 -21.87
CA THR A 108 -4.32 19.55 -22.49
C THR A 108 -4.91 20.88 -22.04
N GLN A 109 -4.82 21.20 -20.74
CA GLN A 109 -5.25 22.47 -20.18
C GLN A 109 -4.51 23.64 -20.82
N GLY A 110 -3.19 23.55 -21.00
CA GLY A 110 -2.41 24.57 -21.70
C GLY A 110 -2.90 24.81 -23.14
N LYS A 111 -3.23 23.74 -23.88
CA LYS A 111 -3.79 23.84 -25.24
C LYS A 111 -5.19 24.46 -25.25
N VAL A 112 -6.07 24.07 -24.31
CA VAL A 112 -7.43 24.63 -24.22
C VAL A 112 -7.38 26.10 -23.84
N ASN A 113 -6.52 26.50 -22.90
CA ASN A 113 -6.29 27.90 -22.54
C ASN A 113 -5.84 28.73 -23.75
N PHE A 114 -4.92 28.18 -24.57
CA PHE A 114 -4.48 28.84 -25.79
C PHE A 114 -5.62 29.02 -26.81
N LEU A 115 -6.44 27.99 -27.01
CA LEU A 115 -7.57 28.04 -27.95
C LEU A 115 -8.72 28.93 -27.47
N GLN A 116 -8.91 29.07 -26.16
CA GLN A 116 -9.88 29.99 -25.58
C GLN A 116 -9.57 31.44 -25.93
N PHE A 117 -8.29 31.77 -26.11
CA PHE A 117 -7.86 33.10 -26.50
C PHE A 117 -8.38 33.44 -27.91
N GLY A 118 -9.41 34.30 -27.98
CA GLY A 118 -10.07 34.70 -29.22
C GLY A 118 -11.32 33.90 -29.58
N ALA A 119 -11.69 32.88 -28.78
CA ALA A 119 -12.99 32.22 -28.93
C ALA A 119 -14.13 33.16 -28.52
N THR A 120 -15.24 33.14 -29.26
CA THR A 120 -16.44 33.94 -28.95
C THR A 120 -17.71 33.09 -29.03
N GLY A 121 -18.80 33.58 -28.44
CA GLY A 121 -20.11 32.92 -28.50
C GLY A 121 -20.12 31.52 -27.90
N GLU A 122 -20.74 30.57 -28.61
CA GLU A 122 -20.89 29.18 -28.16
C GLU A 122 -19.55 28.42 -28.06
N VAL A 123 -18.56 28.81 -28.86
CA VAL A 123 -17.21 28.20 -28.83
C VAL A 123 -16.52 28.55 -27.51
N ALA A 124 -16.61 29.81 -27.07
CA ALA A 124 -16.06 30.23 -25.78
C ALA A 124 -16.72 29.48 -24.61
N LYS A 125 -18.05 29.32 -24.64
CA LYS A 125 -18.80 28.55 -23.62
C LYS A 125 -18.38 27.08 -23.59
N SER A 126 -18.24 26.47 -24.76
CA SER A 126 -17.81 25.07 -24.88
C SER A 126 -16.40 24.87 -24.36
N MET A 127 -15.48 25.79 -24.68
CA MET A 127 -14.11 25.76 -24.16
C MET A 127 -14.07 25.94 -22.63
N GLN A 128 -14.89 26.84 -22.08
CA GLN A 128 -15.02 27.00 -20.63
C GLN A 128 -15.47 25.70 -19.96
N GLY A 129 -16.50 25.02 -20.49
CA GLY A 129 -16.93 23.72 -19.96
C GLY A 129 -15.84 22.65 -20.01
N ILE A 130 -14.99 22.66 -21.06
CA ILE A 130 -13.83 21.76 -21.13
C ILE A 130 -12.79 22.09 -20.05
N MET A 131 -12.50 23.37 -19.79
CA MET A 131 -11.59 23.76 -18.71
C MET A 131 -12.12 23.37 -17.34
N ASP A 132 -13.40 23.58 -17.09
CA ASP A 132 -14.01 23.21 -15.81
C ASP A 132 -13.90 21.70 -15.58
N ALA A 133 -14.18 20.89 -16.61
CA ALA A 133 -14.00 19.44 -16.56
C ALA A 133 -12.52 19.04 -16.36
N LEU A 134 -11.58 19.70 -17.04
CA LEU A 134 -10.14 19.43 -16.85
C LEU A 134 -9.67 19.77 -15.44
N ASN A 135 -10.14 20.88 -14.88
CA ASN A 135 -9.82 21.28 -13.51
C ASN A 135 -10.37 20.27 -12.50
N GLN A 136 -11.61 19.79 -12.70
CA GLN A 136 -12.18 18.72 -11.88
C GLN A 136 -11.36 17.42 -11.97
N ASP A 137 -10.98 16.99 -13.18
CA ASP A 137 -10.14 15.81 -13.40
C ASP A 137 -8.77 15.94 -12.69
N MET A 138 -8.13 17.12 -12.76
CA MET A 138 -6.85 17.36 -12.09
C MET A 138 -6.98 17.35 -10.56
N ASN A 139 -8.08 17.89 -10.02
CA ASN A 139 -8.35 17.82 -8.58
C ASN A 139 -8.55 16.38 -8.12
N LYS A 140 -9.26 15.56 -8.91
CA LYS A 140 -9.39 14.11 -8.64
C LYS A 140 -8.04 13.41 -8.67
N LEU A 141 -7.22 13.66 -9.69
CA LEU A 141 -5.86 13.11 -9.78
C LEU A 141 -5.00 13.46 -8.56
N ALA A 142 -5.09 14.70 -8.06
CA ALA A 142 -4.39 15.11 -6.85
C ALA A 142 -4.88 14.35 -5.61
N SER A 143 -6.21 14.13 -5.49
CA SER A 143 -6.78 13.31 -4.43
C SER A 143 -6.25 11.87 -4.46
N VAL A 144 -6.30 11.22 -5.62
CA VAL A 144 -5.80 9.85 -5.80
C VAL A 144 -4.30 9.75 -5.49
N SER A 145 -3.51 10.73 -5.93
CA SER A 145 -2.08 10.82 -5.60
C SER A 145 -1.84 10.90 -4.10
N SER A 146 -2.66 11.66 -3.37
CA SER A 146 -2.59 11.73 -1.90
C SER A 146 -2.91 10.38 -1.26
N GLU A 147 -3.94 9.68 -1.72
CA GLU A 147 -4.32 8.36 -1.19
C GLU A 147 -3.22 7.31 -1.43
N LEU A 148 -2.64 7.29 -2.63
CA LEU A 148 -1.50 6.42 -2.95
C LEU A 148 -0.31 6.70 -2.02
N ALA A 149 -0.01 7.97 -1.75
CA ALA A 149 1.06 8.37 -0.84
C ALA A 149 0.77 7.93 0.61
N HIS A 150 -0.48 8.00 1.07
CA HIS A 150 -0.88 7.49 2.38
C HIS A 150 -0.71 5.98 2.48
N ALA A 151 -1.23 5.23 1.51
CA ALA A 151 -1.10 3.77 1.44
C ALA A 151 0.39 3.34 1.43
N ARG A 152 1.22 4.00 0.61
CA ARG A 152 2.66 3.77 0.57
C ARG A 152 3.32 3.98 1.93
N LYS A 153 3.07 5.13 2.57
CA LYS A 153 3.63 5.44 3.88
C LYS A 153 3.22 4.39 4.92
N ARG A 154 1.97 3.92 4.86
CA ARG A 154 1.47 2.86 5.77
C ARG A 154 2.24 1.56 5.58
N LEU A 155 2.45 1.14 4.34
CA LEU A 155 3.22 -0.06 4.00
C LEU A 155 4.69 0.06 4.40
N GLU A 156 5.32 1.22 4.19
CA GLU A 156 6.72 1.47 4.59
C GLU A 156 6.92 1.36 6.12
N THR A 157 5.93 1.73 6.93
CA THR A 157 6.01 1.61 8.41
C THR A 157 5.98 0.17 8.94
N LEU A 158 5.74 -0.83 8.07
CA LEU A 158 5.80 -2.24 8.46
C LEU A 158 7.24 -2.79 8.54
N ALA A 159 8.25 -1.99 8.15
CA ALA A 159 9.65 -2.38 8.16
C ALA A 159 10.32 -2.30 9.55
N ASP A 160 9.70 -1.60 10.51
CA ASP A 160 10.17 -1.46 11.91
C ASP A 160 9.47 -2.48 12.83
#